data_AF-A0A536ID44-F1
#
_entry.id   AF-A0A536ID44-F1
#
_cell.length_a   1.000
_cell.length_b   1.000
_cell.length_c   1.000
_cell.angle_alpha   90.00
_cell.angle_beta   90.00
_cell.angle_gamma   90.00
#
_symmetry.space_group_name_H-M   'P 1'
#
loop_
_entity.id
_entity.type
_entity.pdbx_description
1 polymer ?
#
loop_
_entity_poly.entity_id
_entity_poly.type
_entity_poly.pdbx_seq_one_letter_code
_entity_poly.pdbx_strand_id
1 'polypeptide(L)'
;MALGVVVTALGLARLGDELTVIALGEFAVALFCGLVLVYVLLLSLSTLAFWFVRVENLLAVYEAFLDAGRFPVDIYPGWLRLTMSTVIPIGIAITVPAQAVAGRLEALGLGLMVVVTIAAWAFARWFWRVGLRSYTGASA
;
A
#
# COMPACT_ATOMS: atom_id res chain seq x y z
N MET A 1 3.20 22.08 1.97
CA MET A 1 3.92 21.69 0.73
C MET A 1 5.38 22.15 0.74
N ALA A 2 5.71 23.41 1.04
CA ALA A 2 7.10 23.90 1.10
C ALA A 2 8.00 23.12 2.07
N LEU A 3 7.50 22.78 3.27
CA LEU A 3 8.22 21.94 4.24
C LEU A 3 8.58 20.55 3.67
N GLY A 4 7.69 19.95 2.89
CA GLY A 4 7.94 18.66 2.26
C GLY A 4 9.11 18.72 1.27
N VAL A 5 9.15 19.77 0.44
CA VAL A 5 10.24 20.02 -0.52
C VAL A 5 11.56 20.29 0.17
N VAL A 6 11.55 21.02 1.29
CA VAL A 6 12.76 21.32 2.06
C VAL A 6 13.30 20.05 2.73
N VAL A 7 12.43 19.23 3.32
CA VAL A 7 12.84 17.97 3.96
C VAL A 7 13.35 16.95 2.93
N THR A 8 12.72 16.84 1.76
CA THR A 8 13.23 15.97 0.69
C THR A 8 14.55 16.46 0.12
N ALA A 9 14.72 17.77 -0.10
CA ALA A 9 15.97 18.35 -0.57
C ALA A 9 17.13 18.16 0.44
N LEU A 10 16.85 18.36 1.74
CA LEU A 10 17.84 18.12 2.80
C LEU A 10 18.17 16.63 2.96
N GLY A 11 17.18 15.75 2.81
CA GLY A 11 17.37 14.30 2.80
C GLY A 11 18.29 13.88 1.66
N LEU A 12 18.02 14.33 0.43
CA LEU A 12 18.86 14.07 -0.74
C LEU A 12 20.29 14.61 -0.58
N ALA A 13 20.46 15.82 -0.03
CA ALA A 13 21.78 16.41 0.19
C ALA A 13 22.60 15.65 1.24
N ARG A 14 21.95 15.00 2.22
CA ARG A 14 22.59 14.18 3.25
C ARG A 14 22.89 12.75 2.78
N LEU A 15 22.10 12.23 1.84
CA LEU A 15 22.24 10.90 1.23
C LEU A 15 23.12 10.89 -0.03
N GLY A 16 23.62 12.05 -0.46
CA GLY A 16 24.36 12.24 -1.72
C GLY A 16 25.57 11.32 -1.92
N ASP A 17 26.22 10.87 -0.84
CA ASP A 17 27.38 9.97 -0.90
C ASP A 17 27.00 8.46 -0.94
N GLU A 18 25.74 8.10 -0.63
CA GLU A 18 25.26 6.70 -0.59
C GLU A 18 24.24 6.35 -1.71
N LEU A 19 23.85 7.33 -2.53
CA LEU A 19 22.91 7.15 -3.66
C LEU A 19 23.53 6.34 -4.81
N THR A 20 23.62 5.03 -4.60
CA THR A 20 24.03 4.05 -5.60
C THR A 20 22.87 3.75 -6.55
N VAL A 21 23.14 3.47 -7.84
CA VAL A 21 22.13 3.09 -8.84
C VAL A 21 21.21 1.96 -8.36
N ILE A 22 21.74 1.06 -7.53
CA ILE A 22 21.01 -0.04 -6.91
C ILE A 22 19.92 0.49 -5.95
N ALA A 23 20.25 1.43 -5.07
CA ALA A 23 19.29 2.01 -4.11
C ALA A 23 18.13 2.73 -4.83
N LEU A 24 18.41 3.38 -5.96
CA LEU A 24 17.37 4.00 -6.78
C LEU A 24 16.43 2.96 -7.40
N GLY A 25 16.97 1.81 -7.84
CA GLY A 25 16.20 0.68 -8.33
C GLY A 25 15.31 0.07 -7.24
N GLU A 26 15.86 -0.17 -6.06
CA GLU A 26 15.13 -0.70 -4.90
C GLU A 26 13.98 0.24 -4.48
N PHE A 27 14.25 1.54 -4.43
CA PHE A 27 13.22 2.54 -4.16
C PHE A 27 12.10 2.52 -5.20
N ALA A 28 12.44 2.48 -6.50
CA ALA A 28 11.44 2.45 -7.57
C ALA A 28 10.56 1.19 -7.50
N VAL A 29 11.14 0.02 -7.21
CA VAL A 29 10.40 -1.23 -7.03
C VAL A 29 9.48 -1.14 -5.81
N ALA A 30 10.00 -0.67 -4.67
CA ALA A 30 9.21 -0.52 -3.46
C ALA A 30 8.03 0.44 -3.67
N LEU A 31 8.28 1.59 -4.31
CA LEU A 31 7.26 2.59 -4.62
C LEU A 31 6.16 2.03 -5.53
N PHE A 32 6.55 1.30 -6.58
CA PHE A 32 5.60 0.64 -7.47
C PHE A 32 4.75 -0.40 -6.74
N CYS A 33 5.38 -1.23 -5.89
CA CYS A 33 4.65 -2.20 -5.07
C CYS A 33 3.64 -1.50 -4.15
N GLY A 34 4.04 -0.41 -3.49
CA GLY A 34 3.15 0.38 -2.65
C GLY A 34 1.93 0.90 -3.40
N LEU A 35 2.12 1.43 -4.62
CA LEU A 35 1.03 1.89 -5.48
C LEU A 35 0.06 0.75 -5.84
N VAL A 36 0.58 -0.42 -6.21
CA VAL A 36 -0.24 -1.59 -6.53
C VAL A 36 -1.06 -2.05 -5.33
N LEU A 37 -0.48 -2.06 -4.13
CA LEU A 37 -1.18 -2.44 -2.90
C LEU A 37 -2.35 -1.50 -2.56
N VAL A 38 -2.16 -0.18 -2.75
CA VAL A 38 -3.24 0.81 -2.60
C VAL A 38 -4.35 0.56 -3.62
N TYR A 39 -3.99 0.30 -4.88
CA TYR A 39 -4.97 -0.05 -5.92
C TYR A 39 -5.76 -1.31 -5.57
N VAL A 40 -5.07 -2.36 -5.09
CA VAL A 40 -5.67 -3.63 -4.68
C VAL A 40 -6.69 -3.44 -3.56
N LEU A 41 -6.40 -2.59 -2.58
CA LEU A 41 -7.34 -2.23 -1.52
C LEU A 41 -8.59 -1.56 -2.11
N LEU A 42 -8.40 -0.52 -2.94
CA LEU A 42 -9.51 0.21 -3.54
C LEU A 42 -10.39 -0.69 -4.41
N LEU A 43 -9.78 -1.58 -5.19
CA LEU A 43 -10.49 -2.57 -6.01
C LEU A 43 -11.30 -3.53 -5.13
N SER A 44 -10.72 -4.00 -4.03
CA SER A 44 -11.40 -4.90 -3.10
C SER A 44 -12.60 -4.23 -2.43
N LEU A 45 -12.44 -2.99 -1.96
CA LEU A 45 -13.55 -2.18 -1.43
C LEU A 45 -14.62 -1.91 -2.49
N SER A 46 -14.22 -1.57 -3.72
CA SER A 46 -15.15 -1.37 -4.84
C SER A 46 -15.92 -2.64 -5.17
N THR A 47 -15.28 -3.81 -5.09
CA THR A 47 -15.93 -5.10 -5.34
C THR A 47 -17.02 -5.38 -4.29
N LEU A 48 -16.80 -4.99 -3.03
CA LEU A 48 -17.79 -5.15 -1.96
C LEU A 48 -19.10 -4.40 -2.26
N ALA A 49 -19.06 -3.31 -3.04
CA ALA A 49 -20.26 -2.58 -3.45
C ALA A 49 -21.26 -3.43 -4.25
N PHE A 50 -20.83 -4.55 -4.86
CA PHE A 50 -21.76 -5.46 -5.54
C PHE A 50 -22.68 -6.23 -4.59
N TRP A 51 -22.31 -6.38 -3.32
CA TRP A 51 -23.14 -7.04 -2.31
C TRP A 51 -23.73 -6.07 -1.28
N PHE A 52 -23.06 -4.94 -1.02
CA PHE A 52 -23.48 -3.96 -0.02
C PHE A 52 -24.15 -2.74 -0.67
N VAL A 53 -25.39 -2.46 -0.27
CA VAL A 53 -26.24 -1.36 -0.80
C VAL A 53 -25.74 0.05 -0.40
N ARG A 54 -24.92 0.18 0.65
CA ARG A 54 -24.42 1.47 1.17
C ARG A 54 -22.96 1.70 0.82
N VAL A 55 -22.73 2.27 -0.36
CA VAL A 55 -21.39 2.55 -0.90
C VAL A 55 -20.65 3.66 -0.14
N GLU A 56 -21.37 4.59 0.50
CA GLU A 56 -20.76 5.70 1.26
C GLU A 56 -19.87 5.21 2.41
N ASN A 57 -20.23 4.10 3.07
CA ASN A 57 -19.41 3.52 4.13
C ASN A 57 -18.09 2.94 3.62
N LEU A 58 -18.01 2.51 2.36
CA LEU A 58 -16.79 1.93 1.79
C LEU A 58 -15.70 3.00 1.58
N LEU A 59 -16.10 4.19 1.15
CA LEU A 59 -15.17 5.33 1.01
C LEU A 59 -14.65 5.79 2.39
N ALA A 60 -15.52 5.87 3.39
CA ALA A 60 -15.10 6.20 4.76
C ALA A 60 -14.09 5.17 5.31
N VAL A 61 -14.28 3.88 5.00
CA VAL A 61 -13.34 2.82 5.37
C VAL A 61 -12.00 3.00 4.63
N TYR A 62 -12.02 3.30 3.34
CA TYR A 62 -10.79 3.59 2.57
C TYR A 62 -10.00 4.77 3.16
N GLU A 63 -10.68 5.87 3.47
CA GLU A 63 -10.07 7.06 4.06
C GLU A 63 -9.46 6.77 5.44
N ALA A 64 -10.17 6.04 6.30
CA ALA A 64 -9.66 5.64 7.61
C ALA A 64 -8.37 4.82 7.50
N PHE A 65 -8.29 3.96 6.48
CA PHE A 65 -7.12 3.16 6.22
C PHE A 65 -5.93 3.95 5.67
N LEU A 66 -6.19 4.92 4.78
CA LEU A 66 -5.15 5.85 4.34
C LEU A 66 -4.61 6.70 5.49
N ASP A 67 -5.50 7.17 6.37
CA ASP A 67 -5.09 7.99 7.51
C ASP A 67 -4.29 7.18 8.54
N ALA A 68 -4.71 5.94 8.81
CA ALA A 68 -3.95 5.01 9.64
C ALA A 68 -2.56 4.69 9.06
N GLY A 69 -2.43 4.67 7.73
CA GLY A 69 -1.17 4.46 7.03
C GLY A 69 -0.14 5.58 7.22
N ARG A 70 -0.54 6.76 7.70
CA ARG A 70 0.36 7.91 7.93
C ARG A 70 1.30 7.69 9.11
N PHE A 71 0.96 6.75 9.97
CA PHE A 71 1.76 6.41 11.14
C PHE A 71 2.47 5.05 10.94
N PRO A 72 3.72 4.91 11.41
CA PRO A 72 4.45 3.65 11.29
C PRO A 72 3.70 2.50 11.94
N VAL A 73 3.70 1.32 11.32
CA VAL A 73 2.92 0.19 11.85
C VAL A 73 3.39 -0.25 13.25
N ASP A 74 4.63 0.06 13.61
CA ASP A 74 5.24 -0.29 14.89
C ASP A 74 4.65 0.45 16.10
N ILE A 75 3.91 1.56 15.89
CA ILE A 75 3.24 2.28 16.98
C ILE A 75 1.92 1.62 17.40
N TYR A 76 1.38 0.71 16.59
CA TYR A 76 0.09 0.08 16.84
C TYR A 76 0.24 -1.18 17.71
N PRO A 77 -0.77 -1.48 18.56
CA PRO A 77 -0.79 -2.71 19.36
C PRO A 77 -0.75 -3.95 18.45
N GLY A 78 -0.18 -5.06 18.95
CA GLY A 78 0.21 -6.22 18.12
C GLY A 78 -0.88 -6.80 17.22
N TRP A 79 -2.15 -6.82 17.68
CA TRP A 79 -3.28 -7.28 16.88
C TRP A 79 -3.55 -6.35 15.69
N LEU A 80 -3.45 -5.03 15.90
CA LEU A 80 -3.67 -4.03 14.87
C LEU A 80 -2.50 -4.01 13.88
N ARG A 81 -1.27 -4.12 14.38
CA ARG A 81 -0.08 -4.31 13.54
C ARG A 81 -0.21 -5.54 12.64
N LEU A 82 -0.69 -6.67 13.17
CA LEU A 82 -0.93 -7.87 12.37
C LEU A 82 -1.97 -7.58 11.29
N THR A 83 -3.12 -6.98 11.62
CA THR A 83 -4.15 -6.68 10.61
C THR A 83 -3.68 -5.69 9.54
N MET A 84 -2.91 -4.65 9.91
CA MET A 84 -2.36 -3.65 8.97
C MET A 84 -1.16 -4.15 8.16
N SER A 85 -0.61 -5.32 8.47
CA SER A 85 0.46 -5.97 7.69
C SER A 85 -0.05 -7.16 6.88
N THR A 86 -1.07 -7.86 7.37
CA THR A 86 -1.54 -9.14 6.80
C THR A 86 -2.90 -9.06 6.11
N VAL A 87 -3.84 -8.30 6.66
CA VAL A 87 -5.21 -8.19 6.13
C VAL A 87 -5.30 -7.04 5.14
N ILE A 88 -4.66 -5.93 5.47
CA ILE A 88 -4.68 -4.71 4.66
C ILE A 88 -3.23 -4.28 4.48
N PRO A 89 -2.61 -4.54 3.33
CA PRO A 89 -1.16 -4.42 3.13
C PRO A 89 -0.68 -2.96 3.03
N ILE A 90 -1.40 -2.00 3.60
CA ILE A 90 -1.07 -0.57 3.61
C ILE A 90 0.18 -0.29 4.44
N GLY A 91 0.33 -0.99 5.56
CA GLY A 91 1.49 -0.83 6.43
C GLY A 91 2.77 -1.09 5.65
N ILE A 92 2.83 -2.21 4.94
CA ILE A 92 3.94 -2.60 4.07
C ILE A 92 4.08 -1.63 2.89
N ALA A 93 2.96 -1.22 2.28
CA ALA A 93 2.95 -0.28 1.16
C ALA A 93 3.60 1.08 1.45
N ILE A 94 3.61 1.52 2.72
CA ILE A 94 4.09 2.84 3.13
C ILE A 94 5.45 2.75 3.83
N THR A 95 5.66 1.75 4.71
CA THR A 95 6.90 1.66 5.50
C THR A 95 8.10 1.21 4.70
N VAL A 96 7.92 0.25 3.78
CA VAL A 96 9.04 -0.33 3.02
C VAL A 96 9.66 0.67 2.04
N PRO A 97 8.89 1.47 1.27
CA PRO A 97 9.47 2.54 0.45
C PRO A 97 10.19 3.61 1.30
N ALA A 98 9.66 3.93 2.48
CA ALA A 98 10.32 4.86 3.40
C ALA A 98 11.65 4.33 3.92
N GLN A 99 11.75 3.02 4.20
CA GLN A 99 13.01 2.37 4.57
C GLN A 99 14.02 2.33 3.41
N ALA A 100 13.55 2.17 2.17
CA ALA A 100 14.37 2.24 0.96
C ALA A 100 15.05 3.61 0.83
N VAL A 101 14.31 4.70 0.99
CA VAL A 101 14.88 6.06 0.97
C VAL A 101 15.83 6.31 2.14
N ALA A 102 15.55 5.70 3.31
CA ALA A 102 16.38 5.86 4.49
C ALA A 102 17.69 5.04 4.46
N GLY A 103 17.98 4.30 3.38
CA GLY A 103 19.16 3.44 3.27
C GLY A 103 19.14 2.23 4.21
N ARG A 104 17.96 1.85 4.72
CA ARG A 104 17.78 0.77 5.73
C ARG A 104 17.09 -0.46 5.17
N LEU A 105 17.01 -0.58 3.85
CA LEU A 105 16.27 -1.66 3.21
C LEU A 105 17.12 -2.93 3.16
N GLU A 106 16.69 -3.97 3.86
CA GLU A 106 17.22 -5.31 3.62
C GLU A 106 16.61 -5.90 2.34
N ALA A 107 17.43 -6.60 1.55
CA ALA A 107 17.00 -7.31 0.36
C ALA A 107 15.83 -8.29 0.63
N LEU A 108 15.81 -8.89 1.83
CA LEU A 108 14.71 -9.73 2.29
C LEU A 108 13.39 -8.95 2.41
N GLY A 109 13.43 -7.73 2.93
CA GLY A 109 12.26 -6.86 3.07
C GLY A 109 11.65 -6.48 1.73
N LEU A 110 12.50 -6.13 0.75
CA LEU A 110 12.05 -5.85 -0.62
C LEU A 110 11.44 -7.09 -1.30
N GLY A 111 12.11 -8.24 -1.18
CA GLY A 111 11.61 -9.50 -1.74
C GLY A 111 10.24 -9.88 -1.16
N LEU A 112 10.07 -9.74 0.15
CA LEU A 112 8.80 -10.02 0.84
C LEU A 112 7.69 -9.06 0.40
N MET A 113 8.01 -7.77 0.22
CA MET A 113 7.06 -6.78 -0.32
C MET A 113 6.57 -7.16 -1.73
N VAL A 114 7.47 -7.59 -2.61
CA VAL A 114 7.11 -8.02 -3.97
C VAL A 114 6.19 -9.25 -3.93
N VAL A 115 6.52 -10.25 -3.12
CA VAL A 115 5.70 -11.47 -2.97
C VAL A 115 4.30 -11.14 -2.45
N VAL A 116 4.20 -10.32 -1.41
CA VAL A 116 2.92 -9.88 -0.85
C VAL A 116 2.11 -9.10 -1.88
N THR A 117 2.76 -8.23 -2.67
CA THR A 117 2.10 -7.44 -3.72
C THR A 117 1.49 -8.33 -4.80
N ILE A 118 2.23 -9.32 -5.28
CA ILE A 118 1.75 -10.26 -6.29
C ILE A 118 0.57 -11.08 -5.73
N ALA A 119 0.69 -11.59 -4.51
CA ALA A 119 -0.36 -12.37 -3.85
C ALA A 119 -1.65 -11.55 -3.67
N ALA A 120 -1.53 -10.31 -3.17
CA ALA A 120 -2.66 -9.42 -2.94
C ALA A 120 -3.35 -9.01 -4.26
N TRP A 121 -2.57 -8.76 -5.31
CA TRP A 121 -3.10 -8.48 -6.65
C TRP A 121 -3.86 -9.67 -7.25
N ALA A 122 -3.31 -10.87 -7.13
CA ALA A 122 -3.98 -12.09 -7.57
C ALA A 122 -5.29 -12.32 -6.82
N PHE A 123 -5.29 -12.11 -5.50
CA PHE A 123 -6.49 -12.18 -4.66
C PHE A 123 -7.55 -11.17 -5.09
N ALA A 124 -7.21 -9.88 -5.22
CA ALA A 124 -8.20 -8.87 -5.60
C ALA A 124 -8.75 -9.10 -7.01
N ARG A 125 -7.94 -9.59 -7.96
CA ARG A 125 -8.42 -9.96 -9.29
C ARG A 125 -9.40 -11.13 -9.24
N TRP A 126 -9.13 -12.14 -8.40
CA TRP A 126 -10.06 -13.23 -8.18
C TRP A 126 -11.36 -12.73 -7.52
N PHE A 127 -11.24 -11.92 -6.47
CA PHE A 127 -12.37 -11.37 -5.73
C PHE A 127 -13.28 -10.51 -6.62
N TRP A 128 -12.70 -9.64 -7.45
CA TRP A 128 -13.43 -8.87 -8.45
C TRP A 128 -14.28 -9.74 -9.39
N ARG A 129 -13.70 -10.84 -9.91
CA ARG A 129 -14.44 -11.76 -10.78
C ARG A 129 -15.60 -12.46 -10.06
N VAL A 130 -15.44 -12.75 -8.76
CA VAL A 130 -16.52 -13.31 -7.95
C VAL A 130 -17.64 -12.28 -7.79
N GLY A 131 -17.29 -11.00 -7.53
CA GLY A 131 -18.25 -9.91 -7.39
C GLY A 131 -19.04 -9.61 -8.66
N LEU A 132 -18.40 -9.65 -9.82
CA LEU A 132 -19.08 -9.48 -11.10
C LEU A 132 -20.21 -10.51 -11.33
N ARG A 133 -20.17 -11.68 -10.71
CA ARG A 133 -21.26 -12.67 -10.81
C ARG A 133 -22.52 -12.24 -10.07
N SER A 134 -22.38 -11.39 -9.05
CA SER A 134 -23.49 -10.83 -8.28
C SER A 134 -23.94 -9.47 -8.83
N TYR A 135 -23.25 -8.93 -9.83
CA TYR A 135 -23.68 -7.73 -10.53
C TYR A 135 -24.90 -8.04 -11.41
N THR A 136 -26.08 -7.89 -10.83
CA THR A 136 -27.35 -7.87 -11.55
C THR A 136 -27.40 -6.56 -12.32
N GLY A 137 -26.86 -6.56 -13.54
CA GLY A 137 -26.78 -5.37 -14.37
C GLY A 137 -28.15 -4.71 -14.56
N ALA A 138 -28.13 -3.37 -14.61
CA ALA A 138 -29.20 -2.48 -15.07
C ALA A 138 -29.51 -2.71 -16.58
N SER A 139 -29.90 -3.93 -16.91
CA SER A 139 -30.35 -4.38 -18.23
C SER A 139 -31.46 -5.40 -18.01
N ALA A 140 -32.55 -4.94 -17.41
CA ALA A 140 -33.87 -5.54 -17.45
C ALA A 140 -34.90 -4.40 -17.52
#